data_AF-A0A939WNS0-F1
#
_entry.id   AF-A0A939WNS0-F1
#
_cell.length_a   1.000
_cell.length_b   1.000
_cell.length_c   1.000
_cell.angle_alpha   90.00
_cell.angle_beta   90.00
_cell.angle_gamma   90.00
#
_symmetry.space_group_name_H-M   'P 1'
#
loop_
_entity.id
_entity.type
_entity.pdbx_description
1 polymer ?
#
loop_
_entity_poly.entity_id
_entity_poly.type
_entity_poly.pdbx_seq_one_letter_code
_entity_poly.pdbx_strand_id
1 'polypeptide(L)'
;MNVCLFFEGTGRGVAGKMTNVTRLRDLCVDDTRQKLHLEAGPGTHFGSYLAGKIAGVDWRTTFRSARRWFEANYETLPKDGIATAVFLFGFSRGALIARHFAAWLDKLGVAVAYLGLWDTVDAAVGLDVAADLPRNVRRARHAVSRDETRKFFQYVPLKGDKAKVVEMLFPGSHSDVGGLYDDNHLVADLALAWIAAGAKREGLRFRRTARLSQKLDATAVVLHDAHGESSNLWGAFDRVRRNLPRIRLHFACKGL
;
A
#
# COMPACT_ATOMS: atom_id res chain seq x y z
N MET A 1 6.91 -14.27 -16.08
CA MET A 1 6.35 -12.94 -16.40
C MET A 1 5.73 -12.34 -15.14
N ASN A 2 5.79 -11.04 -14.93
CA ASN A 2 5.27 -10.41 -13.72
C ASN A 2 3.88 -9.80 -13.99
N VAL A 3 2.94 -10.05 -13.08
CA VAL A 3 1.62 -9.41 -13.06
C VAL A 3 1.50 -8.63 -11.75
N CYS A 4 1.37 -7.31 -11.84
CA CYS A 4 1.44 -6.43 -10.68
C CYS A 4 0.12 -5.66 -10.52
N LEU A 5 -0.57 -5.83 -9.40
CA LEU A 5 -1.79 -5.11 -9.07
C LEU A 5 -1.55 -4.14 -7.92
N PHE A 6 -2.03 -2.92 -8.11
CA PHE A 6 -1.85 -1.79 -7.21
C PHE A 6 -3.22 -1.29 -6.79
N PHE A 7 -3.55 -1.44 -5.51
CA PHE A 7 -4.84 -1.08 -4.93
C PHE A 7 -4.71 0.23 -4.15
N GLU A 8 -5.24 1.31 -4.70
CA GLU A 8 -5.16 2.62 -4.05
C GLU A 8 -5.99 2.75 -2.77
N GLY A 9 -5.57 3.69 -1.92
CA GLY A 9 -6.39 4.17 -0.82
C GLY A 9 -7.48 5.14 -1.30
N THR A 10 -8.39 5.55 -0.41
CA THR A 10 -9.32 6.64 -0.77
C THR A 10 -8.55 7.95 -0.89
N GLY A 11 -8.66 8.66 -2.01
CA GLY A 11 -8.00 9.96 -2.11
C GLY A 11 -7.65 10.43 -3.51
N ARG A 12 -7.88 9.63 -4.56
CA ARG A 12 -7.77 10.16 -5.92
C ARG A 12 -8.70 11.36 -6.05
N GLY A 13 -8.13 12.53 -6.32
CA GLY A 13 -8.88 13.76 -6.59
C GLY A 13 -8.78 14.87 -5.54
N VAL A 14 -8.10 14.68 -4.41
CA VAL A 14 -7.81 15.82 -3.52
C VAL A 14 -6.50 16.48 -3.98
N ALA A 15 -6.61 17.45 -4.88
CA ALA A 15 -5.56 18.43 -5.22
C ALA A 15 -4.20 17.89 -5.76
N GLY A 16 -4.18 16.81 -6.54
CA GLY A 16 -2.94 16.36 -7.23
C GLY A 16 -1.96 15.53 -6.39
N LYS A 17 -2.37 15.10 -5.20
CA LYS A 17 -1.57 14.32 -4.24
C LYS A 17 -1.43 12.85 -4.63
N MET A 18 -0.25 12.25 -4.41
CA MET A 18 0.04 10.84 -4.73
C MET A 18 0.30 10.00 -3.47
N THR A 19 -0.24 8.78 -3.44
CA THR A 19 0.10 7.76 -2.44
C THR A 19 1.34 6.99 -2.86
N ASN A 20 1.93 6.24 -1.92
CA ASN A 20 3.02 5.32 -2.21
C ASN A 20 2.65 4.18 -3.17
N VAL A 21 1.36 3.85 -3.34
CA VAL A 21 0.90 2.85 -4.31
C VAL A 21 1.10 3.36 -5.74
N THR A 22 0.56 4.55 -6.07
CA THR A 22 0.79 5.17 -7.39
C THR A 22 2.28 5.45 -7.61
N ARG A 23 2.98 5.97 -6.60
CA ARG A 23 4.42 6.24 -6.71
C ARG A 23 5.22 4.97 -7.00
N LEU A 24 4.94 3.85 -6.32
CA LEU A 24 5.60 2.57 -6.60
C LEU A 24 5.32 2.11 -8.04
N ARG A 25 4.06 2.18 -8.47
CA ARG A 25 3.65 1.82 -9.83
C ARG A 25 4.44 2.63 -10.86
N ASP A 26 4.62 3.93 -10.65
CA ASP A 26 5.34 4.80 -11.57
C ASP A 26 6.87 4.59 -11.55
N LEU A 27 7.40 3.89 -10.56
CA LEU A 27 8.79 3.43 -10.59
C LEU A 27 8.96 2.12 -11.38
N CYS A 28 7.88 1.37 -11.64
CA CYS A 28 7.92 0.08 -12.28
C CYS A 28 8.02 0.17 -13.82
N VAL A 29 8.67 -0.82 -14.44
CA VAL A 29 8.59 -1.02 -15.90
C VAL A 29 7.23 -1.62 -16.24
N ASP A 30 6.66 -1.20 -17.37
CA ASP A 30 5.48 -1.83 -17.97
C ASP A 30 5.84 -2.27 -19.39
N ASP A 31 5.97 -3.58 -19.60
CA ASP A 31 6.41 -4.17 -20.86
C ASP A 31 5.84 -5.60 -21.06
N THR A 32 6.40 -6.36 -22.00
CA THR A 32 5.97 -7.74 -22.27
C THR A 32 6.34 -8.73 -21.18
N ARG A 33 7.24 -8.38 -20.25
CA ARG A 33 7.70 -9.25 -19.16
C ARG A 33 7.16 -8.81 -17.80
N GLN A 34 6.57 -7.62 -17.69
CA GLN A 34 5.91 -7.11 -16.49
C GLN A 34 4.73 -6.22 -16.85
N LYS A 35 3.52 -6.64 -16.45
CA LYS A 35 2.27 -5.89 -16.63
C LYS A 35 1.84 -5.23 -15.33
N LEU A 36 1.36 -3.99 -15.41
CA LEU A 36 0.92 -3.20 -14.27
C LEU A 36 -0.57 -2.88 -14.37
N HIS A 37 -1.28 -3.00 -13.25
CA HIS A 37 -2.69 -2.59 -13.13
C HIS A 37 -2.90 -1.75 -11.88
N LEU A 38 -3.35 -0.51 -12.06
CA LEU A 38 -3.69 0.38 -10.96
C LEU A 38 -5.21 0.45 -10.83
N GLU A 39 -5.70 -0.07 -9.72
CA GLU A 39 -7.08 0.15 -9.30
C GLU A 39 -7.19 1.48 -8.59
N ALA A 40 -8.15 2.30 -9.03
CA ALA A 40 -8.54 3.47 -8.26
C ALA A 40 -9.09 2.99 -6.92
N GLY A 41 -8.71 3.69 -5.84
CA GLY A 41 -9.21 3.37 -4.52
C GLY A 41 -10.73 3.54 -4.52
N PRO A 42 -11.46 2.79 -3.69
CA PRO A 42 -12.92 2.82 -3.69
C PRO A 42 -13.41 4.27 -3.52
N GLY A 43 -13.87 4.86 -4.62
CA GLY A 43 -14.23 6.26 -4.72
C GLY A 43 -15.56 6.54 -4.02
N THR A 44 -15.57 7.60 -3.21
CA THR A 44 -16.76 8.35 -2.75
C THR A 44 -17.90 7.54 -2.13
N HIS A 45 -17.72 7.21 -0.85
CA HIS A 45 -18.74 7.33 0.21
C HIS A 45 -18.13 7.32 1.63
N PHE A 46 -16.80 7.29 1.78
CA PHE A 46 -16.17 7.44 3.11
C PHE A 46 -16.54 8.80 3.73
N GLY A 47 -16.53 9.90 2.96
CA GLY A 47 -17.03 11.20 3.43
C GLY A 47 -18.50 11.18 3.89
N SER A 48 -19.31 10.25 3.36
CA SER A 48 -20.68 9.98 3.81
C SER A 48 -20.68 9.22 5.14
N TYR A 49 -19.90 8.14 5.24
CA TYR A 49 -19.74 7.32 6.46
C TYR A 49 -19.25 8.16 7.65
N LEU A 50 -18.31 9.04 7.34
CA LEU A 50 -17.69 10.05 8.20
C LEU A 50 -18.61 11.22 8.57
N ALA A 51 -19.58 11.53 7.70
CA ALA A 51 -20.64 12.53 7.92
C ALA A 51 -21.97 11.90 8.37
N GLY A 52 -21.94 10.70 8.96
CA GLY A 52 -23.13 10.02 9.53
C GLY A 52 -24.14 9.47 8.51
N LYS A 53 -23.84 9.50 7.21
CA LYS A 53 -24.64 8.87 6.16
C LYS A 53 -24.06 7.49 5.84
N ILE A 54 -24.79 6.41 6.13
CA ILE A 54 -24.38 5.03 5.82
C ILE A 54 -24.34 4.86 4.30
N ALA A 55 -23.18 5.08 3.70
CA ALA A 55 -22.92 4.65 2.34
C ALA A 55 -21.58 3.90 2.35
N GLY A 56 -21.65 2.63 1.96
CA GLY A 56 -20.53 1.69 2.07
C GLY A 56 -19.40 2.00 1.11
N VAL A 57 -18.20 1.52 1.46
CA VAL A 57 -17.06 1.43 0.55
C VAL A 57 -17.36 0.34 -0.48
N ASP A 58 -17.42 0.67 -1.77
CA ASP A 58 -17.67 -0.32 -2.83
C ASP A 58 -16.40 -1.11 -3.21
N TRP A 59 -15.88 -1.85 -2.22
CA TRP A 59 -14.74 -2.75 -2.43
C TRP A 59 -15.06 -3.86 -3.43
N ARG A 60 -16.34 -4.24 -3.59
CA ARG A 60 -16.79 -5.29 -4.51
C ARG A 60 -16.56 -4.87 -5.94
N THR A 61 -16.82 -3.62 -6.29
CA THR A 61 -16.55 -3.10 -7.64
C THR A 61 -15.06 -3.05 -7.92
N THR A 62 -14.23 -2.54 -6.99
CA THR A 62 -12.77 -2.57 -7.12
C THR A 62 -12.25 -4.00 -7.29
N PHE A 63 -12.71 -4.95 -6.46
CA PHE A 63 -12.33 -6.35 -6.56
C PHE A 63 -12.74 -6.96 -7.91
N ARG A 64 -13.97 -6.72 -8.37
CA ARG A 64 -14.48 -7.23 -9.64
C ARG A 64 -13.70 -6.68 -10.83
N SER A 65 -13.34 -5.40 -10.80
CA SER A 65 -12.50 -4.75 -11.81
C SER A 65 -11.11 -5.40 -11.86
N ALA A 66 -10.46 -5.52 -10.70
CA ALA A 66 -9.12 -6.10 -10.57
C ALA A 66 -9.09 -7.55 -11.04
N ARG A 67 -10.12 -8.32 -10.66
CA ARG A 67 -10.30 -9.72 -11.05
C ARG A 67 -10.42 -9.85 -12.57
N ARG A 68 -11.30 -9.07 -13.21
CA ARG A 68 -11.48 -9.10 -14.67
C ARG A 68 -10.17 -8.78 -15.40
N TRP A 69 -9.45 -7.76 -14.94
CA TRP A 69 -8.16 -7.42 -15.52
C TRP A 69 -7.14 -8.56 -15.32
N PHE A 70 -7.07 -9.13 -14.11
CA PHE A 70 -6.18 -10.23 -13.80
C PHE A 70 -6.46 -11.45 -14.67
N GLU A 71 -7.71 -11.91 -14.76
CA GLU A 71 -8.10 -13.05 -15.59
C GLU A 71 -7.70 -12.82 -17.06
N ALA A 72 -8.02 -11.66 -17.62
CA ALA A 72 -7.67 -11.32 -19.01
C ALA A 72 -6.15 -11.26 -19.28
N ASN A 73 -5.35 -10.86 -18.29
CA ASN A 73 -3.90 -10.71 -18.45
C ASN A 73 -3.10 -11.91 -17.97
N TYR A 74 -3.68 -12.77 -17.13
CA TYR A 74 -3.04 -13.97 -16.59
C TYR A 74 -3.25 -15.18 -17.51
N GLU A 75 -4.44 -15.31 -18.11
CA GLU A 75 -4.75 -16.40 -19.04
C GLU A 75 -4.03 -16.28 -20.37
N THR A 76 -3.72 -15.05 -20.79
CA THR A 76 -3.04 -14.72 -22.05
C THR A 76 -1.52 -14.82 -21.96
N LEU A 77 -0.98 -15.17 -20.80
CA LEU A 77 0.47 -15.31 -20.60
C LEU A 77 0.99 -16.55 -21.32
N PRO A 78 2.17 -16.48 -21.97
CA PRO A 78 2.84 -17.65 -22.51
C PRO A 78 3.05 -18.68 -21.39
N LYS A 79 2.47 -19.87 -21.56
CA LYS A 79 2.61 -21.00 -20.60
C LYS A 79 3.88 -21.81 -20.87
N ASP A 80 4.77 -21.25 -21.68
CA ASP A 80 5.98 -21.82 -22.29
C ASP A 80 7.11 -22.09 -21.26
N GLY A 81 6.78 -22.41 -20.01
CA GLY A 81 7.72 -22.70 -18.94
C GLY A 81 8.25 -21.50 -18.17
N ILE A 82 7.88 -20.26 -18.52
CA ILE A 82 8.25 -19.06 -17.75
C ILE A 82 7.27 -18.90 -16.59
N ALA A 83 7.73 -19.13 -15.35
CA ALA A 83 6.92 -18.94 -14.16
C ALA A 83 6.32 -17.51 -14.10
N THR A 84 5.01 -17.42 -13.83
CA THR A 84 4.32 -16.16 -13.58
C THR A 84 4.46 -15.78 -12.11
N ALA A 85 4.90 -14.56 -11.84
CA ALA A 85 5.01 -14.00 -10.50
C ALA A 85 3.94 -12.91 -10.32
N VAL A 86 3.08 -13.07 -9.31
CA VAL A 86 2.06 -12.07 -8.96
C VAL A 86 2.57 -11.17 -7.84
N PHE A 87 2.42 -9.87 -8.01
CA PHE A 87 2.76 -8.84 -7.03
C PHE A 87 1.52 -8.05 -6.68
N LEU A 88 1.25 -7.90 -5.39
CA LEU A 88 0.07 -7.18 -4.90
C LEU A 88 0.54 -6.05 -3.98
N PHE A 89 0.00 -4.85 -4.22
CA PHE A 89 0.32 -3.67 -3.44
C PHE A 89 -0.96 -2.97 -2.99
N GLY A 90 -1.00 -2.47 -1.77
CA GLY A 90 -2.15 -1.70 -1.34
C GLY A 90 -1.88 -0.75 -0.19
N PHE A 91 -2.63 0.35 -0.15
CA PHE A 91 -2.59 1.33 0.94
C PHE A 91 -3.99 1.44 1.58
N SER A 92 -4.07 1.49 2.92
CA SER A 92 -5.34 1.73 3.62
C SER A 92 -6.37 0.63 3.31
N ARG A 93 -7.57 1.00 2.86
CA ARG A 93 -8.56 0.07 2.31
C ARG A 93 -8.07 -0.69 1.08
N GLY A 94 -7.22 -0.09 0.26
CA GLY A 94 -6.56 -0.79 -0.84
C GLY A 94 -5.70 -1.95 -0.33
N ALA A 95 -5.09 -1.82 0.85
CA ALA A 95 -4.37 -2.92 1.50
C ALA A 95 -5.30 -4.07 1.94
N LEU A 96 -6.50 -3.76 2.45
CA LEU A 96 -7.53 -4.79 2.71
C LEU A 96 -7.91 -5.54 1.43
N ILE A 97 -8.15 -4.80 0.34
CA ILE A 97 -8.52 -5.40 -0.94
C ILE A 97 -7.37 -6.26 -1.49
N ALA A 98 -6.12 -5.79 -1.38
CA ALA A 98 -4.94 -6.57 -1.78
C ALA A 98 -4.82 -7.89 -1.01
N ARG A 99 -5.06 -7.86 0.31
CA ARG A 99 -5.09 -9.07 1.17
C ARG A 99 -6.22 -10.01 0.77
N HIS A 100 -7.42 -9.48 0.54
CA HIS A 100 -8.55 -10.26 0.06
C HIS A 100 -8.28 -10.90 -1.31
N PHE A 101 -7.63 -10.16 -2.20
CA PHE A 101 -7.22 -10.64 -3.51
C PHE A 101 -6.20 -11.77 -3.40
N ALA A 102 -5.21 -11.65 -2.51
CA ALA A 102 -4.25 -12.72 -2.23
C ALA A 102 -4.95 -14.01 -1.73
N ALA A 103 -5.92 -13.88 -0.83
CA ALA A 103 -6.71 -15.00 -0.33
C ALA A 103 -7.60 -15.64 -1.41
N TRP A 104 -8.16 -14.84 -2.33
CA TRP A 104 -8.86 -15.36 -3.49
C TRP A 104 -7.93 -16.16 -4.41
N LEU A 105 -6.72 -15.65 -4.67
CA LEU A 105 -5.70 -16.35 -5.45
C LEU A 105 -5.25 -17.67 -4.78
N ASP A 106 -5.23 -17.76 -3.44
CA ASP A 106 -4.92 -19.00 -2.71
C ASP A 106 -5.91 -20.11 -3.09
N LYS A 107 -7.21 -19.76 -3.19
CA LYS A 107 -8.27 -20.69 -3.60
C LYS A 107 -8.10 -21.19 -5.04
N LEU A 108 -7.39 -20.45 -5.88
CA LEU A 108 -7.09 -20.80 -7.27
C LEU A 108 -5.72 -21.50 -7.42
N GLY A 109 -4.98 -21.70 -6.33
CA GLY A 109 -3.62 -22.25 -6.38
C GLY A 109 -2.60 -21.32 -7.04
N VAL A 110 -2.88 -20.03 -7.13
CA VAL A 110 -1.98 -19.05 -7.76
C VAL A 110 -1.04 -18.46 -6.70
N ALA A 111 0.26 -18.63 -6.92
CA ALA A 111 1.29 -18.11 -6.03
C ALA A 111 1.43 -16.59 -6.14
N VAL A 112 1.54 -15.93 -4.98
CA VAL A 112 1.84 -14.49 -4.87
C VAL A 112 3.30 -14.36 -4.45
N ALA A 113 4.12 -13.79 -5.34
CA ALA A 113 5.54 -13.61 -5.07
C ALA A 113 5.78 -12.59 -3.96
N TYR A 114 4.98 -11.51 -3.92
CA TYR A 114 5.14 -10.45 -2.94
C TYR A 114 3.83 -9.71 -2.64
N LEU A 115 3.58 -9.44 -1.36
CA LEU A 115 2.49 -8.60 -0.86
C LEU A 115 3.07 -7.38 -0.12
N GLY A 116 2.94 -6.18 -0.70
CA GLY A 116 3.44 -4.93 -0.12
C GLY A 116 2.31 -4.02 0.35
N LEU A 117 2.22 -3.77 1.66
CA LEU A 117 1.10 -3.06 2.26
C LEU A 117 1.58 -1.79 2.99
N TRP A 118 0.88 -0.69 2.78
CA TRP A 118 0.97 0.50 3.64
C TRP A 118 -0.30 0.60 4.47
N ASP A 119 -0.12 0.64 5.78
CA ASP A 119 -1.09 0.95 6.82
C ASP A 119 -2.49 0.40 6.56
N THR A 120 -2.63 -0.92 6.68
CA THR A 120 -3.92 -1.61 6.52
C THR A 120 -4.85 -1.20 7.66
N VAL A 121 -6.00 -0.62 7.31
CA VAL A 121 -6.99 -0.14 8.28
C VAL A 121 -8.36 -0.76 8.05
N ASP A 122 -9.07 -1.05 9.14
CA ASP A 122 -10.43 -1.58 9.13
C ASP A 122 -11.46 -0.48 8.86
N ALA A 123 -11.61 -0.15 7.58
CA ALA A 123 -12.52 0.92 7.15
C ALA A 123 -13.40 0.53 5.96
N ALA A 124 -13.41 -0.75 5.55
CA ALA A 124 -14.22 -1.25 4.46
C ALA A 124 -15.41 -2.06 5.00
N VAL A 125 -16.60 -1.45 4.96
CA VAL A 125 -17.83 -2.09 5.45
C VAL A 125 -18.05 -3.46 4.79
N GLY A 126 -18.09 -4.51 5.62
CA GLY A 126 -18.39 -5.88 5.21
C GLY A 126 -17.27 -6.58 4.43
N LEU A 127 -16.03 -6.06 4.46
CA LEU A 127 -14.84 -6.79 4.00
C LEU A 127 -13.99 -7.15 5.21
N ASP A 128 -14.20 -8.35 5.73
CA ASP A 128 -13.34 -8.94 6.76
C ASP A 128 -12.18 -9.68 6.08
N VAL A 129 -10.95 -9.45 6.57
CA VAL A 129 -9.75 -10.15 6.09
C VAL A 129 -9.03 -10.76 7.28
N ALA A 130 -8.63 -12.02 7.14
CA ALA A 130 -7.90 -12.72 8.18
C ALA A 130 -6.58 -12.00 8.50
N ALA A 131 -6.22 -11.97 9.78
CA ALA A 131 -4.93 -11.46 10.24
C ALA A 131 -3.78 -12.28 9.64
N ASP A 132 -3.95 -13.58 9.49
CA ASP A 132 -2.92 -14.48 8.98
C ASP A 132 -2.68 -14.29 7.48
N LEU A 133 -1.41 -14.34 7.10
CA LEU A 133 -0.94 -14.28 5.72
C LEU A 133 -1.49 -15.49 4.94
N PRO A 134 -2.11 -15.29 3.76
CA PRO A 134 -2.49 -16.39 2.88
C PRO A 134 -1.29 -17.27 2.50
N ARG A 135 -1.50 -18.60 2.44
CA ARG A 135 -0.41 -19.58 2.28
C ARG A 135 0.35 -19.44 0.96
N ASN A 136 -0.34 -19.05 -0.10
CA ASN A 136 0.22 -18.77 -1.42
C ASN A 136 1.14 -17.55 -1.47
N VAL A 137 1.21 -16.72 -0.42
CA VAL A 137 2.10 -15.55 -0.38
C VAL A 137 3.49 -15.95 0.08
N ARG A 138 4.49 -15.72 -0.79
CA ARG A 138 5.89 -16.06 -0.54
C ARG A 138 6.57 -15.10 0.42
N ARG A 139 6.42 -13.79 0.21
CA ARG A 139 6.93 -12.73 1.08
C ARG A 139 5.91 -11.61 1.22
N ALA A 140 5.86 -11.01 2.39
CA ALA A 140 5.03 -9.86 2.65
C ALA A 140 5.77 -8.82 3.51
N ARG A 141 5.50 -7.55 3.21
CA ARG A 141 5.92 -6.42 4.02
C ARG A 141 4.72 -5.53 4.29
N HIS A 142 4.59 -5.11 5.54
CA HIS A 142 3.54 -4.19 5.95
C HIS A 142 4.17 -3.04 6.74
N ALA A 143 4.13 -1.85 6.15
CA ALA A 143 4.58 -0.60 6.76
C ALA A 143 3.39 -0.01 7.53
N VAL A 144 3.53 0.16 8.84
CA VAL A 144 2.43 0.51 9.75
C VAL A 144 2.69 1.88 10.37
N SER A 145 1.65 2.70 10.42
CA SER A 145 1.65 4.00 11.09
C SER A 145 1.62 3.81 12.60
N ARG A 146 2.67 4.27 13.29
CA ARG A 146 2.76 4.17 14.76
C ARG A 146 1.86 5.17 15.47
N ASP A 147 1.73 6.38 14.92
CA ASP A 147 1.15 7.53 15.63
C ASP A 147 -0.30 7.81 15.16
N GLU A 148 -0.96 6.83 14.52
CA GLU A 148 -2.36 6.91 14.11
C GLU A 148 -3.30 6.54 15.27
N THR A 149 -4.15 7.48 15.68
CA THR A 149 -5.03 7.33 16.85
C THR A 149 -6.52 7.35 16.52
N ARG A 150 -6.90 7.56 15.26
CA ARG A 150 -8.32 7.72 14.88
C ARG A 150 -9.04 6.37 14.86
N LYS A 151 -10.23 6.34 15.47
CA LYS A 151 -11.06 5.13 15.62
C LYS A 151 -11.43 4.44 14.30
N PHE A 152 -11.61 5.19 13.22
CA PHE A 152 -11.96 4.65 11.89
C PHE A 152 -10.74 4.28 11.03
N PHE A 153 -9.55 4.33 11.61
CA PHE A 153 -8.28 3.94 11.00
C PHE A 153 -7.60 2.85 11.85
N GLN A 154 -8.40 2.01 12.51
CA GLN A 154 -7.87 0.93 13.34
C GLN A 154 -7.00 -0.01 12.50
N TYR A 155 -5.78 -0.20 12.98
CA TYR A 155 -4.77 -1.06 12.40
C TYR A 155 -5.24 -2.52 12.30
N VAL A 156 -5.03 -3.13 11.14
CA VAL A 156 -5.27 -4.56 10.91
C VAL A 156 -3.95 -5.31 10.76
N PRO A 157 -3.57 -6.17 11.72
CA PRO A 157 -2.29 -6.87 11.68
C PRO A 157 -2.18 -7.85 10.53
N LEU A 158 -0.96 -8.07 10.06
CA LEU A 158 -0.58 -9.12 9.14
C LEU A 158 0.36 -10.10 9.86
N LYS A 159 -0.17 -11.25 10.25
CA LYS A 159 0.54 -12.29 10.98
C LYS A 159 1.06 -13.36 10.03
N GLY A 160 2.17 -13.99 10.39
CA GLY A 160 2.72 -15.12 9.66
C GLY A 160 4.12 -15.45 10.14
N ASP A 161 4.74 -16.45 9.51
CA ASP A 161 6.14 -16.78 9.74
C ASP A 161 7.02 -15.52 9.52
N LYS A 162 7.89 -15.21 10.49
CA LYS A 162 8.83 -14.06 10.43
C LYS A 162 9.80 -14.16 9.25
N ALA A 163 10.01 -15.35 8.70
CA ALA A 163 10.71 -15.50 7.44
C ALA A 163 9.90 -14.85 6.30
N LYS A 164 8.60 -15.07 6.23
CA LYS A 164 7.73 -14.59 5.14
C LYS A 164 7.22 -13.17 5.36
N VAL A 165 6.81 -12.84 6.58
CA VAL A 165 6.16 -11.58 6.93
C VAL A 165 7.09 -10.69 7.75
N VAL A 166 7.21 -9.44 7.34
CA VAL A 166 7.85 -8.41 8.15
C VAL A 166 6.91 -7.22 8.29
N GLU A 167 6.57 -6.88 9.53
CA GLU A 167 5.87 -5.65 9.90
C GLU A 167 6.87 -4.65 10.47
N MET A 168 6.79 -3.40 10.01
CA MET A 168 7.65 -2.33 10.49
C MET A 168 6.81 -1.12 10.84
N LEU A 169 7.02 -0.61 12.05
CA LEU A 169 6.41 0.63 12.52
C LEU A 169 7.20 1.83 11.99
N PHE A 170 6.50 2.74 11.32
CA PHE A 170 7.01 4.03 10.87
C PHE A 170 6.41 5.14 11.74
N PRO A 171 7.19 6.18 12.09
CA PRO A 171 6.67 7.31 12.84
C PRO A 171 5.71 8.15 11.98
N GLY A 172 4.76 8.84 12.59
CA GLY A 172 3.73 9.61 11.90
C GLY A 172 2.38 8.90 11.81
N SER A 173 1.43 9.59 11.18
CA SER A 173 0.03 9.20 10.94
C SER A 173 -0.16 8.39 9.64
N HIS A 174 -1.39 7.95 9.38
CA HIS A 174 -1.77 7.15 8.20
C HIS A 174 -1.16 7.65 6.87
N SER A 175 -1.24 8.96 6.64
CA SER A 175 -0.75 9.61 5.42
C SER A 175 0.76 9.91 5.47
N ASP A 176 1.40 9.97 6.64
CA ASP A 176 2.86 10.06 6.72
C ASP A 176 3.53 8.76 6.21
N VAL A 177 2.89 7.61 6.42
CA VAL A 177 3.36 6.31 5.94
C VAL A 177 2.86 5.99 4.52
N GLY A 178 1.59 6.29 4.25
CA GLY A 178 0.95 6.02 2.97
C GLY A 178 1.24 7.01 1.85
N GLY A 179 1.75 8.20 2.18
CA GLY A 179 1.80 9.37 1.30
C GLY A 179 0.54 10.24 1.42
N LEU A 180 0.42 11.26 0.55
CA LEU A 180 -0.63 12.31 0.50
C LEU A 180 -0.29 13.69 1.12
N TYR A 181 0.85 13.85 1.82
CA TYR A 181 1.29 15.18 2.31
C TYR A 181 2.40 15.77 1.46
N ASP A 182 2.21 16.96 0.89
CA ASP A 182 3.15 17.58 -0.06
C ASP A 182 4.35 18.29 0.60
N ASP A 183 4.27 18.58 1.90
CA ASP A 183 5.26 19.41 2.60
C ASP A 183 6.39 18.62 3.27
N ASN A 184 6.17 17.35 3.60
CA ASN A 184 7.23 16.43 4.02
C ASN A 184 6.92 14.97 3.65
N HIS A 185 7.68 14.43 2.70
CA HIS A 185 7.52 13.07 2.22
C HIS A 185 8.51 12.07 2.81
N LEU A 186 9.37 12.48 3.75
CA LEU A 186 10.51 11.65 4.18
C LEU A 186 10.10 10.27 4.73
N VAL A 187 9.10 10.22 5.60
CA VAL A 187 8.60 8.94 6.13
C VAL A 187 7.96 8.12 5.01
N ALA A 188 7.13 8.75 4.18
CA ALA A 188 6.50 8.09 3.05
C ALA A 188 7.55 7.51 2.08
N ASP A 189 8.65 8.23 1.85
CA ASP A 189 9.76 7.83 0.99
C ASP A 189 10.52 6.64 1.57
N LEU A 190 10.77 6.65 2.87
CA LEU A 190 11.37 5.53 3.57
C LEU A 190 10.48 4.28 3.53
N ALA A 191 9.18 4.43 3.79
CA ALA A 191 8.22 3.33 3.70
C ALA A 191 8.12 2.78 2.27
N LEU A 192 8.07 3.67 1.26
CA LEU A 192 8.08 3.32 -0.16
C LEU A 192 9.35 2.55 -0.52
N ALA A 193 10.53 3.06 -0.16
CA ALA A 193 11.80 2.42 -0.44
C ALA A 193 11.94 1.06 0.24
N TRP A 194 11.46 0.95 1.47
CA TRP A 194 11.47 -0.30 2.19
C TRP A 194 10.58 -1.37 1.52
N ILE A 195 9.37 -1.02 1.09
CA ILE A 195 8.50 -1.97 0.37
C ILE A 195 9.06 -2.28 -1.03
N ALA A 196 9.54 -1.28 -1.77
CA ALA A 196 10.11 -1.46 -3.09
C ALA A 196 11.34 -2.38 -3.06
N ALA A 197 12.21 -2.23 -2.06
CA ALA A 197 13.39 -3.08 -1.90
C ALA A 197 13.03 -4.54 -1.62
N GLY A 198 11.94 -4.81 -0.89
CA GLY A 198 11.42 -6.15 -0.71
C GLY A 198 10.90 -6.72 -2.04
N ALA A 199 10.09 -5.97 -2.76
CA ALA A 199 9.54 -6.40 -4.05
C ALA A 199 10.63 -6.66 -5.10
N LYS A 200 11.68 -5.81 -5.14
CA LYS A 200 12.85 -5.98 -6.02
C LYS A 200 13.53 -7.33 -5.81
N ARG A 201 13.71 -7.75 -4.55
CA ARG A 201 14.33 -9.04 -4.21
C ARG A 201 13.50 -10.23 -4.69
N GLU A 202 12.19 -10.07 -4.78
CA GLU A 202 11.29 -11.09 -5.30
C GLU A 202 11.14 -11.06 -6.83
N GLY A 203 11.78 -10.10 -7.52
CA GLY A 203 11.84 -10.02 -8.98
C GLY A 203 11.02 -8.91 -9.61
N LEU A 204 10.46 -7.97 -8.84
CA LEU A 204 9.79 -6.78 -9.40
C LEU A 204 10.81 -5.90 -10.14
N ARG A 205 10.45 -5.45 -11.35
CA ARG A 205 11.34 -4.69 -12.25
C ARG A 205 11.04 -3.20 -12.19
N PHE A 206 12.08 -2.40 -12.03
CA PHE A 206 12.02 -0.95 -11.95
C PHE A 206 12.63 -0.28 -13.18
N ARG A 207 12.17 0.92 -13.50
CA ARG A 207 12.73 1.74 -14.59
C ARG A 207 14.19 2.05 -14.28
N ARG A 208 15.06 2.12 -15.30
CA ARG A 208 16.48 2.47 -15.10
C ARG A 208 16.69 3.84 -14.44
N THR A 209 15.74 4.74 -14.64
CA THR A 209 15.73 6.09 -14.06
C THR A 209 15.10 6.15 -12.67
N ALA A 210 14.55 5.04 -12.16
CA ALA A 210 13.96 4.98 -10.83
C ALA A 210 15.05 5.22 -9.77
N ARG A 211 15.06 6.43 -9.18
CA ARG A 211 15.92 6.75 -8.05
C ARG A 211 15.07 6.85 -6.79
N LEU A 212 15.26 5.89 -5.90
CA LEU A 212 14.94 6.06 -4.49
C LEU A 212 16.22 6.45 -3.76
N SER A 213 16.71 7.66 -4.02
CA SER A 213 17.89 8.18 -3.33
C SER A 213 17.45 9.15 -2.25
N GLN A 214 17.78 8.86 -1.00
CA GLN A 214 17.82 9.89 0.03
C GLN A 214 19.10 9.77 0.85
N LYS A 215 19.95 10.78 0.73
CA LYS A 215 20.81 11.18 1.85
C LYS A 215 19.88 11.85 2.85
N LEU A 216 19.70 11.25 4.03
CA LEU A 216 18.90 11.85 5.09
C LEU A 216 19.71 12.92 5.82
N ASP A 217 19.14 14.11 5.92
CA ASP A 217 19.43 15.01 7.03
C ASP A 217 18.30 14.85 8.06
N ALA A 218 18.61 14.18 9.17
CA ALA A 218 17.63 13.77 10.19
C ALA A 218 17.04 14.94 11.01
N THR A 219 17.35 16.17 10.64
CA THR A 219 16.97 17.40 11.34
C THR A 219 15.66 18.02 10.84
N ALA A 220 15.09 17.54 9.73
CA ALA A 220 13.94 18.16 9.06
C ALA A 220 12.71 17.22 8.94
N VAL A 221 12.55 16.21 9.79
CA VAL A 221 11.36 15.34 9.76
C VAL A 221 10.17 16.07 10.39
N VAL A 222 9.15 16.35 9.59
CA VAL A 222 7.85 16.87 10.02
C VAL A 222 6.90 15.69 10.04
N LEU A 223 6.27 15.45 11.19
CA LEU A 223 5.18 14.50 11.33
C LEU A 223 3.87 15.25 11.53
N HIS A 224 2.79 14.64 11.03
CA HIS A 224 1.45 15.15 11.20
C HIS A 224 0.73 14.39 12.30
N ASP A 225 0.07 15.12 13.20
CA ASP A 225 -0.75 14.51 14.24
C ASP A 225 -2.07 13.98 13.69
N ALA A 226 -2.52 12.86 14.24
CA ALA A 226 -3.85 12.30 14.01
C ALA A 226 -4.97 13.01 14.84
N HIS A 227 -4.80 14.30 15.17
CA HIS A 227 -5.70 15.01 16.10
C HIS A 227 -6.89 15.66 15.39
N GLY A 228 -8.07 15.18 15.75
CA GLY A 228 -9.37 15.76 15.40
C GLY A 228 -10.48 14.71 15.55
N GLU A 229 -11.49 15.00 16.36
CA GLU A 229 -12.81 14.32 16.29
C GLU A 229 -13.50 14.51 14.93
N SER A 230 -12.85 15.18 13.98
CA SER A 230 -13.17 15.12 12.57
C SER A 230 -12.89 13.70 12.07
N SER A 231 -13.87 12.84 12.36
CA SER A 231 -14.18 11.61 11.67
C SER A 231 -14.46 11.91 10.20
N ASN A 232 -13.60 12.63 9.47
CA ASN A 232 -13.71 12.86 8.04
C ASN A 232 -12.33 12.89 7.34
N LEU A 233 -12.30 12.73 6.02
CA LEU A 233 -11.07 12.79 5.21
C LEU A 233 -10.31 14.11 5.38
N TRP A 234 -10.97 15.16 5.87
CA TRP A 234 -10.36 16.48 6.10
C TRP A 234 -9.46 16.50 7.35
N GLY A 235 -9.78 15.71 8.38
CA GLY A 235 -8.89 15.46 9.52
C GLY A 235 -7.63 14.64 9.18
N ALA A 236 -7.58 14.00 8.00
CA ALA A 236 -6.33 13.45 7.43
C ALA A 236 -5.47 14.52 6.73
N PHE A 237 -5.92 15.77 6.72
CA PHE A 237 -5.20 16.94 6.23
C PHE A 237 -5.06 18.03 7.30
N ASP A 238 -5.63 17.83 8.50
CA ASP A 238 -5.51 18.77 9.61
C ASP A 238 -4.06 18.79 10.12
N ARG A 239 -3.50 19.99 10.14
CA ARG A 239 -2.07 20.22 10.17
C ARG A 239 -1.66 20.65 11.57
N VAL A 240 -1.16 19.71 12.37
CA VAL A 240 -0.37 20.04 13.57
C VAL A 240 1.00 19.41 13.41
N ARG A 241 2.02 20.28 13.34
CA ARG A 241 3.42 19.89 13.13
C ARG A 241 4.05 19.50 14.47
N ARG A 242 4.63 18.30 14.52
CA ARG A 242 5.59 17.95 15.59
C ARG A 242 7.02 17.96 15.05
N ASN A 243 7.88 18.71 15.71
CA ASN A 243 9.33 18.55 15.57
C ASN A 243 9.76 17.42 16.50
N LEU A 244 10.27 16.32 15.94
CA LEU A 244 10.83 15.25 16.76
C LEU A 244 12.24 15.64 17.24
N PRO A 245 12.64 15.25 18.47
CA PRO A 245 14.04 15.19 18.82
C PRO A 245 14.76 14.18 17.91
N ARG A 246 16.04 14.44 17.59
CA ARG A 246 16.88 13.68 16.64
C ARG A 246 16.57 12.18 16.59
N ILE A 247 15.93 11.70 15.51
CA ILE A 247 15.79 10.28 15.22
C ILE A 247 16.84 9.88 14.18
N ARG A 248 17.80 9.01 14.55
CA ARG A 248 18.70 8.37 13.57
C ARG A 248 17.99 7.15 12.95
N LEU A 249 17.36 7.35 11.80
CA LEU A 249 16.93 6.24 10.95
C LEU A 249 18.09 5.86 10.01
N HIS A 250 18.77 4.75 10.30
CA HIS A 250 19.80 4.19 9.41
C HIS A 250 19.15 3.27 8.39
N PHE A 251 18.76 3.81 7.23
CA PHE A 251 18.36 3.01 6.06
C PHE A 251 19.44 3.05 4.99
N ALA A 252 20.17 1.94 4.83
CA ALA A 252 21.08 1.76 3.70
C ALA A 252 20.36 1.00 2.58
N CYS A 253 19.63 1.70 1.72
CA CYS A 253 19.14 1.14 0.46
C CYS A 253 20.07 1.61 -0.67
N LYS A 254 21.13 0.85 -0.96
CA LYS A 254 21.97 1.10 -2.15
C LYS A 254 21.21 0.66 -3.39
N GLY A 255 20.66 1.60 -4.15
CA GLY A 255 20.20 1.45 -5.55
C GLY A 255 19.02 0.48 -5.79
N LEU A 256 17.86 1.03 -6.17
CA LEU A 256 16.84 0.27 -6.92
C LEU A 256 17.28 -0.04 -8.34
#